data_AF-A0A6G1RVA7-F1
#
_entry.id   AF-A0A6G1RVA7-F1
#
_cell.length_a   1.000
_cell.length_b   1.000
_cell.length_c   1.000
_cell.angle_alpha   90.00
_cell.angle_beta   90.00
_cell.angle_gamma   90.00
#
_symmetry.space_group_name_H-M   'P 1'
#
loop_
_entity.id
_entity.type
_entity.pdbx_description
1 polymer ?
#
loop_
_entity_poly.entity_id
_entity_poly.type
_entity_poly.pdbx_seq_one_letter_code
_entity_poly.pdbx_strand_id
1 'polypeptide(L)'
;ARSWRRCWAAMDRNPSPPSSEAEEEGDAVGNTVYSKHWLFSILTRLIEVISPEKAEPAVSPEGGQTELDEEMENDICKVWDMSMDEDVALFLQEFNAPDIFMGVFAKSKCPRLTEICVGILGNMACFQDICMSISKDENLGQVLLQRLCDSDSPTLLETSRLLLTCLSQPEVANVWVERIRENPSVYDCVCFIMSSSTNVELLVKVGEVVDKLFDLDEELMLNWIKNGTCRSVGPSVDDSPEELPDFKIVPCILEAAKQVRSDNPEGLDVYMHILQLLTTVDEGIEAIVQAPDGGKETWSLLYDLVCHELCQPDDPPIIVQEQKTVLASILSVLSAMFASQTEQEYTKMRKSKLCFVPFFLKVIFAIVGGKVVDLLLVTRDQKGQ
;
A
#
# COMPACT_ATOMS: atom_id res chain seq x y z
N ALA A 1 29.91 -81.25 37.20
CA ALA A 1 28.52 -80.76 37.40
C ALA A 1 28.40 -79.23 37.28
N ARG A 2 28.92 -78.62 36.20
CA ARG A 2 28.76 -77.20 35.85
C ARG A 2 28.91 -77.06 34.33
N SER A 3 27.87 -77.31 33.53
CA SER A 3 27.90 -76.98 32.09
C SER A 3 26.54 -77.01 31.37
N TRP A 4 25.39 -77.07 32.06
CA TRP A 4 24.09 -77.22 31.40
C TRP A 4 22.96 -76.42 32.08
N ARG A 5 23.19 -75.16 32.45
CA ARG A 5 22.13 -74.25 32.96
C ARG A 5 22.25 -72.80 32.44
N ARG A 6 22.61 -72.59 31.17
CA ARG A 6 22.70 -71.23 30.59
C ARG A 6 22.16 -71.09 29.16
N CYS A 7 21.29 -71.98 28.69
CA CYS A 7 20.73 -71.86 27.34
C CYS A 7 19.20 -71.92 27.26
N TRP A 8 18.46 -71.62 28.33
CA TRP A 8 16.99 -71.56 28.27
C TRP A 8 16.42 -70.33 28.98
N ALA A 9 17.00 -69.16 28.71
CA ALA A 9 16.45 -67.89 29.21
C ALA A 9 16.51 -66.76 28.17
N ALA A 10 16.70 -67.09 26.88
CA ALA A 10 16.97 -66.09 25.84
C ALA A 10 16.13 -66.25 24.56
N MET A 11 14.98 -66.94 24.59
CA MET A 11 14.15 -67.12 23.38
C MET A 11 12.63 -66.88 23.54
N ASP A 12 12.15 -66.33 24.67
CA ASP A 12 10.74 -65.94 24.82
C ASP A 12 10.61 -64.47 25.27
N ARG A 13 11.27 -63.56 24.55
CA ARG A 13 10.90 -62.15 24.60
C ARG A 13 10.22 -61.80 23.30
N ASN A 14 8.90 -61.71 23.37
CA ASN A 14 8.12 -60.93 22.41
C ASN A 14 8.84 -59.57 22.24
N PRO A 15 9.18 -59.13 21.02
CA PRO A 15 9.74 -57.79 20.85
C PRO A 15 8.82 -56.79 21.53
N SER A 16 9.40 -55.90 22.33
CA SER A 16 8.66 -54.76 22.87
C SER A 16 7.99 -54.04 21.69
N PRO A 17 6.72 -53.61 21.83
CA PRO A 17 6.10 -52.79 20.80
C PRO A 17 7.03 -51.60 20.52
N PRO A 18 7.16 -51.15 19.25
CA PRO A 18 7.94 -49.95 18.96
C PRO A 18 7.48 -48.84 19.90
N SER A 19 8.43 -48.06 20.41
CA SER A 19 8.13 -46.87 21.22
C SER A 19 7.04 -46.08 20.52
N SER A 20 5.91 -45.88 21.19
CA SER A 20 4.76 -45.11 20.71
C SER A 20 5.05 -43.60 20.64
N GLU A 21 6.29 -43.24 20.36
CA GLU A 21 6.79 -41.87 20.18
C GLU A 21 7.13 -41.61 18.70
N ALA A 22 6.61 -42.44 17.79
CA ALA A 22 6.15 -41.85 16.53
C ALA A 22 4.86 -41.12 16.90
N GLU A 23 5.00 -39.89 17.39
CA GLU A 23 3.91 -38.93 17.34
C GLU A 23 3.41 -38.99 15.90
N GLU A 24 2.22 -39.54 15.67
CA GLU A 24 1.55 -39.38 14.39
C GLU A 24 1.48 -37.88 14.20
N GLU A 25 2.30 -37.38 13.29
CA GLU A 25 2.41 -35.96 13.00
C GLU A 25 1.01 -35.50 12.64
N GLY A 26 0.38 -34.80 13.58
CA GLY A 26 -1.04 -34.47 13.48
C GLY A 26 -1.29 -33.70 12.18
N ASP A 27 -2.46 -33.94 11.58
CA ASP A 27 -2.90 -33.20 10.39
C ASP A 27 -3.13 -31.70 10.70
N ALA A 28 -3.06 -31.28 11.97
CA ALA A 28 -3.12 -29.88 12.35
C ALA A 28 -1.88 -29.11 11.86
N VAL A 29 -2.10 -27.93 11.27
CA VAL A 29 -1.04 -26.97 10.95
C VAL A 29 -0.61 -26.26 12.22
N GLY A 30 0.61 -26.51 12.69
CA GLY A 30 1.13 -25.95 13.94
C GLY A 30 0.18 -26.23 15.12
N ASN A 31 -0.24 -25.18 15.81
CA ASN A 31 -1.18 -25.24 16.94
C ASN A 31 -2.63 -24.96 16.53
N THR A 32 -2.92 -24.84 15.24
CA THR A 32 -4.25 -24.51 14.74
C THR A 32 -5.15 -25.75 14.61
N VAL A 33 -6.42 -25.52 14.31
CA VAL A 33 -7.37 -26.59 13.97
C VAL A 33 -7.39 -26.90 12.46
N TYR A 34 -6.57 -26.21 11.66
CA TYR A 34 -6.60 -26.31 10.21
C TYR A 34 -5.83 -27.54 9.73
N SER A 35 -6.33 -28.18 8.67
CA SER A 35 -5.78 -29.42 8.11
C SER A 35 -4.65 -29.14 7.10
N LYS A 36 -3.46 -29.71 7.35
CA LYS A 36 -2.30 -29.70 6.44
C LYS A 36 -2.65 -30.39 5.12
N HIS A 37 -3.28 -31.56 5.19
CA HIS A 37 -3.69 -32.31 4.01
C HIS A 37 -4.70 -31.55 3.15
N TRP A 38 -5.64 -30.85 3.78
CA TRP A 38 -6.61 -30.04 3.05
C TRP A 38 -5.91 -28.87 2.34
N LEU A 39 -5.09 -28.08 3.05
CA LEU A 39 -4.34 -26.97 2.42
C LEU A 39 -3.45 -27.45 1.27
N PHE A 40 -2.71 -28.53 1.48
CA PHE A 40 -1.87 -29.13 0.44
C PHE A 40 -2.68 -29.57 -0.79
N SER A 41 -3.88 -30.12 -0.59
CA SER A 41 -4.76 -30.50 -1.68
C SER A 41 -5.22 -29.29 -2.50
N ILE A 42 -5.47 -28.14 -1.86
CA ILE A 42 -5.84 -26.90 -2.55
C ILE A 42 -4.65 -26.36 -3.38
N LEU A 43 -3.45 -26.31 -2.78
CA LEU A 43 -2.23 -25.91 -3.51
C LEU A 43 -1.95 -26.81 -4.73
N THR A 44 -2.16 -28.11 -4.58
CA THR A 44 -2.02 -29.07 -5.69
C THR A 44 -3.04 -28.80 -6.80
N ARG A 45 -4.31 -28.55 -6.44
CA ARG A 45 -5.34 -28.19 -7.43
C ARG A 45 -5.02 -26.87 -8.13
N LEU A 46 -4.44 -25.89 -7.45
CA LEU A 46 -3.99 -24.63 -8.09
C LEU A 46 -2.94 -24.90 -9.18
N ILE A 47 -1.97 -25.79 -8.91
CA ILE A 47 -0.95 -26.19 -9.90
C ILE A 47 -1.61 -26.83 -11.14
N GLU A 48 -2.65 -27.64 -10.93
CA GLU A 48 -3.41 -28.24 -12.04
C GLU A 48 -4.19 -27.20 -12.86
N VAL A 49 -4.74 -26.16 -12.23
CA VAL A 49 -5.47 -25.07 -12.91
C VAL A 49 -4.54 -24.30 -13.85
N ILE A 50 -3.29 -24.09 -13.46
CA ILE A 50 -2.29 -23.37 -14.27
C ILE A 50 -1.51 -24.29 -15.23
N SER A 51 -1.85 -25.57 -15.30
CA SER A 51 -1.19 -26.54 -16.17
C SER A 51 -1.75 -26.50 -17.59
N PRO A 52 -0.89 -26.55 -18.63
CA PRO A 52 -1.30 -26.33 -20.02
C PRO A 52 -2.25 -27.40 -20.58
N GLU A 53 -2.37 -28.57 -19.95
CA GLU A 53 -3.17 -29.70 -20.46
C GLU A 53 -4.69 -29.48 -20.38
N LYS A 54 -5.17 -28.53 -19.56
CA LYS A 54 -6.59 -28.16 -19.44
C LYS A 54 -6.96 -26.90 -20.24
N ALA A 55 -6.02 -26.29 -20.97
CA ALA A 55 -6.34 -25.19 -21.86
C ALA A 55 -7.07 -25.74 -23.10
N GLU A 56 -8.39 -25.86 -23.02
CA GLU A 56 -9.20 -26.07 -24.23
C GLU A 56 -8.87 -24.98 -25.25
N PRO A 57 -8.82 -25.30 -26.57
CA PRO A 57 -8.57 -24.31 -27.59
C PRO A 57 -9.74 -23.33 -27.59
N ALA A 58 -9.55 -22.19 -26.92
CA ALA A 58 -10.54 -21.13 -26.84
C ALA A 58 -10.84 -20.59 -28.26
N VAL A 59 -11.90 -21.10 -28.86
CA VAL A 59 -12.52 -20.50 -30.04
C VAL A 59 -13.46 -19.41 -29.52
N SER A 60 -12.88 -18.24 -29.21
CA SER A 60 -13.55 -16.93 -29.19
C SER A 60 -12.49 -15.82 -29.10
N PRO A 61 -12.34 -14.96 -30.13
CA PRO A 61 -11.36 -13.88 -30.15
C PRO A 61 -11.90 -12.59 -29.51
N GLU A 62 -12.65 -12.68 -28.41
CA GLU A 62 -13.10 -11.51 -27.66
C GLU A 62 -12.66 -11.65 -26.20
N GLY A 63 -12.04 -10.59 -25.66
CA GLY A 63 -11.35 -10.57 -24.37
C GLY A 63 -12.27 -10.67 -23.15
N GLY A 64 -12.92 -11.81 -22.97
CA GLY A 64 -13.67 -12.15 -21.76
C GLY A 64 -12.73 -12.67 -20.68
N GLN A 65 -12.78 -12.05 -19.49
CA GLN A 65 -12.21 -12.59 -18.27
C GLN A 65 -12.80 -13.99 -18.01
N THR A 66 -11.98 -14.94 -17.58
CA THR A 66 -12.46 -16.29 -17.27
C THR A 66 -12.99 -16.32 -15.83
N GLU A 67 -14.22 -16.79 -15.64
CA GLU A 67 -14.80 -16.99 -14.30
C GLU A 67 -14.08 -18.13 -13.56
N LEU A 68 -13.87 -17.96 -12.25
CA LEU A 68 -13.31 -18.99 -11.41
C LEU A 68 -14.40 -20.01 -11.08
N ASP A 69 -14.05 -21.29 -11.07
CA ASP A 69 -14.95 -22.33 -10.58
C ASP A 69 -15.35 -22.04 -9.13
N GLU A 70 -16.65 -22.07 -8.81
CA GLU A 70 -17.18 -21.65 -7.51
C GLU A 70 -16.59 -22.48 -6.34
N GLU A 71 -16.35 -23.78 -6.55
CA GLU A 71 -15.76 -24.63 -5.51
C GLU A 71 -14.30 -24.23 -5.27
N MET A 72 -13.53 -24.03 -6.34
CA MET A 72 -12.16 -23.53 -6.24
C MET A 72 -12.10 -22.15 -5.58
N GLU A 73 -12.97 -21.21 -5.96
CA GLU A 73 -13.03 -19.87 -5.36
C GLU A 73 -13.30 -19.94 -3.86
N ASN A 74 -14.31 -20.71 -3.45
CA ASN A 74 -14.66 -20.88 -2.04
C ASN A 74 -13.51 -21.49 -1.24
N ASP A 75 -12.79 -22.46 -1.82
CA ASP A 75 -11.67 -23.09 -1.12
C ASP A 75 -10.47 -22.15 -1.01
N ILE A 76 -10.10 -21.43 -2.06
CA ILE A 76 -8.96 -20.50 -1.99
C ILE A 76 -9.28 -19.25 -1.17
N CYS A 77 -10.53 -18.79 -1.10
CA CYS A 77 -10.95 -17.75 -0.16
C CYS A 77 -10.79 -18.20 1.31
N LYS A 78 -11.10 -19.46 1.63
CA LYS A 78 -10.81 -20.00 2.99
C LYS A 78 -9.31 -20.01 3.27
N VAL A 79 -8.47 -20.34 2.28
CA VAL A 79 -7.00 -20.25 2.45
C VAL A 79 -6.59 -18.80 2.73
N TRP A 80 -7.19 -17.83 2.05
CA TRP A 80 -6.98 -16.42 2.33
C TRP A 80 -7.34 -16.06 3.77
N ASP A 81 -8.52 -16.43 4.26
CA ASP A 81 -8.89 -16.22 5.66
C ASP A 81 -7.90 -16.88 6.64
N MET A 82 -7.50 -18.12 6.36
CA MET A 82 -6.56 -18.87 7.22
C MET A 82 -5.15 -18.28 7.22
N SER A 83 -4.71 -17.67 6.11
CA SER A 83 -3.34 -17.13 5.98
C SER A 83 -3.03 -15.94 6.90
N MET A 84 -4.02 -15.43 7.63
CA MET A 84 -3.80 -14.47 8.73
C MET A 84 -3.14 -15.10 9.96
N ASP A 85 -3.19 -16.43 10.09
CA ASP A 85 -2.54 -17.17 11.17
C ASP A 85 -1.07 -17.48 10.82
N GLU A 86 -0.17 -17.29 11.78
CA GLU A 86 1.27 -17.45 11.61
C GLU A 86 1.66 -18.88 11.22
N ASP A 87 1.08 -19.89 11.88
CA ASP A 87 1.40 -21.29 11.61
C ASP A 87 0.95 -21.67 10.19
N VAL A 88 -0.17 -21.12 9.72
CA VAL A 88 -0.66 -21.31 8.34
C VAL A 88 0.23 -20.60 7.33
N ALA A 89 0.61 -19.35 7.58
CA ALA A 89 1.49 -18.61 6.69
C ALA A 89 2.87 -19.30 6.55
N LEU A 90 3.43 -19.80 7.65
CA LEU A 90 4.67 -20.58 7.65
C LEU A 90 4.51 -21.89 6.87
N PHE A 91 3.38 -22.59 7.02
CA PHE A 91 3.08 -23.78 6.23
C PHE A 91 2.96 -23.45 4.73
N LEU A 92 2.24 -22.40 4.35
CA LEU A 92 2.14 -21.97 2.95
C LEU A 92 3.52 -21.62 2.37
N GLN A 93 4.38 -20.97 3.16
CA GLN A 93 5.77 -20.69 2.78
C GLN A 93 6.60 -21.97 2.62
N GLU A 94 6.49 -22.93 3.53
CA GLU A 94 7.19 -24.22 3.48
C GLU A 94 6.82 -25.02 2.22
N PHE A 95 5.57 -24.95 1.79
CA PHE A 95 5.05 -25.64 0.61
C PHE A 95 5.10 -24.78 -0.67
N ASN A 96 5.96 -23.76 -0.71
CA ASN A 96 6.23 -22.91 -1.88
C ASN A 96 4.97 -22.26 -2.50
N ALA A 97 4.01 -21.84 -1.67
CA ALA A 97 2.84 -21.10 -2.16
C ALA A 97 3.22 -19.86 -3.01
N PRO A 98 4.24 -19.05 -2.67
CA PRO A 98 4.66 -17.93 -3.53
C PRO A 98 5.03 -18.34 -4.96
N ASP A 99 5.73 -19.46 -5.15
CA ASP A 99 6.08 -19.97 -6.48
C ASP A 99 4.85 -20.45 -7.26
N ILE A 100 3.89 -21.06 -6.57
CA ILE A 100 2.62 -21.47 -7.16
C ILE A 100 1.85 -20.23 -7.64
N PHE A 101 1.80 -19.17 -6.82
CA PHE A 101 1.14 -17.92 -7.16
C PHE A 101 1.84 -17.20 -8.33
N MET A 102 3.17 -17.28 -8.45
CA MET A 102 3.87 -16.82 -9.65
C MET A 102 3.38 -17.53 -10.92
N GLY A 103 3.10 -18.84 -10.82
CA GLY A 103 2.46 -19.59 -11.89
C GLY A 103 1.05 -19.10 -12.23
N VAL A 104 0.27 -18.69 -11.23
CA VAL A 104 -1.05 -18.05 -11.40
C VAL A 104 -0.89 -16.70 -12.09
N PHE A 105 -0.03 -15.82 -11.61
CA PHE A 105 0.19 -14.48 -12.19
C PHE A 105 0.64 -14.53 -13.66
N ALA A 106 1.42 -15.55 -14.02
CA ALA A 106 1.91 -15.71 -15.38
C ALA A 106 0.87 -16.25 -16.38
N LYS A 107 -0.17 -16.97 -15.91
CA LYS A 107 -1.03 -17.79 -16.79
C LYS A 107 -2.53 -17.56 -16.61
N SER A 108 -2.96 -17.12 -15.43
CA SER A 108 -4.38 -16.90 -15.13
C SER A 108 -4.92 -15.72 -15.92
N LYS A 109 -6.13 -15.88 -16.46
CA LYS A 109 -6.95 -14.78 -17.01
C LYS A 109 -8.15 -14.45 -16.12
N CYS A 110 -8.12 -14.93 -14.88
CA CYS A 110 -9.15 -14.73 -13.88
C CYS A 110 -8.66 -13.70 -12.85
N PRO A 111 -9.15 -12.44 -12.90
CA PRO A 111 -8.74 -11.39 -11.96
C PRO A 111 -9.02 -11.78 -10.51
N ARG A 112 -10.17 -12.41 -10.24
CA ARG A 112 -10.54 -12.88 -8.90
C ARG A 112 -9.52 -13.84 -8.30
N LEU A 113 -9.00 -14.78 -9.09
CA LEU A 113 -7.95 -15.69 -8.63
C LEU A 113 -6.64 -14.94 -8.34
N THR A 114 -6.28 -13.99 -9.21
CA THR A 114 -5.09 -13.15 -9.02
C THR A 114 -5.20 -12.32 -7.75
N GLU A 115 -6.33 -11.63 -7.55
CA GLU A 115 -6.67 -10.89 -6.34
C GLU A 115 -6.46 -11.74 -5.09
N ILE A 116 -7.07 -12.93 -5.04
CA ILE A 116 -6.99 -13.80 -3.86
C ILE A 116 -5.54 -14.24 -3.60
N CYS A 117 -4.77 -14.57 -4.64
CA CYS A 117 -3.36 -14.96 -4.48
C CYS A 117 -2.50 -13.80 -3.97
N VAL A 118 -2.71 -12.57 -4.46
CA VAL A 118 -2.03 -11.37 -3.94
C VAL A 118 -2.46 -11.10 -2.50
N GLY A 119 -3.74 -11.28 -2.17
CA GLY A 119 -4.27 -11.13 -0.82
C GLY A 119 -3.66 -12.11 0.18
N ILE A 120 -3.49 -13.38 -0.21
CA ILE A 120 -2.78 -14.39 0.59
C ILE A 120 -1.32 -13.95 0.82
N LEU A 121 -0.61 -13.53 -0.24
CA LEU A 121 0.76 -13.01 -0.10
C LEU A 121 0.82 -11.80 0.84
N GLY A 122 -0.15 -10.89 0.75
CA GLY A 122 -0.29 -9.74 1.64
C GLY A 122 -0.42 -10.14 3.12
N ASN A 123 -1.21 -11.18 3.42
CA ASN A 123 -1.34 -11.69 4.79
C ASN A 123 -0.05 -12.38 5.25
N MET A 124 0.55 -13.21 4.40
CA MET A 124 1.82 -13.88 4.70
C MET A 124 2.95 -12.87 4.96
N ALA A 125 2.99 -11.76 4.22
CA ALA A 125 3.99 -10.71 4.39
C ALA A 125 3.86 -9.93 5.72
N CYS A 126 2.81 -10.13 6.50
CA CYS A 126 2.73 -9.60 7.87
C CYS A 126 3.76 -10.25 8.81
N PHE A 127 4.26 -11.46 8.46
CA PHE A 127 5.27 -12.17 9.24
C PHE A 127 6.67 -11.88 8.71
N GLN A 128 7.58 -11.46 9.59
CA GLN A 128 8.86 -10.86 9.24
C GLN A 128 9.71 -11.77 8.33
N ASP A 129 9.84 -13.06 8.65
CA ASP A 129 10.65 -14.01 7.88
C ASP A 129 10.10 -14.23 6.46
N ILE A 130 8.77 -14.29 6.32
CA ILE A 130 8.12 -14.45 5.03
C ILE A 130 8.23 -13.15 4.22
N CYS A 131 8.01 -11.99 4.85
CA CYS A 131 8.21 -10.69 4.22
C CYS A 131 9.64 -10.53 3.67
N MET A 132 10.64 -10.96 4.44
CA MET A 132 12.03 -11.00 3.99
C MET A 132 12.24 -11.95 2.81
N SER A 133 11.59 -13.11 2.80
CA SER A 133 11.66 -14.06 1.68
C SER A 133 11.05 -13.46 0.41
N ILE A 134 9.82 -12.96 0.48
CA ILE A 134 9.11 -12.29 -0.62
C ILE A 134 9.95 -11.12 -1.15
N SER A 135 10.52 -10.31 -0.25
CA SER A 135 11.32 -9.14 -0.61
C SER A 135 12.66 -9.50 -1.24
N LYS A 136 13.21 -10.69 -1.02
CA LYS A 136 14.48 -11.13 -1.65
C LYS A 136 14.27 -11.74 -3.03
N ASP A 137 13.05 -12.14 -3.36
CA ASP A 137 12.71 -12.64 -4.69
C ASP A 137 12.50 -11.47 -5.67
N GLU A 138 13.49 -11.26 -6.54
CA GLU A 138 13.45 -10.23 -7.58
C GLU A 138 12.35 -10.46 -8.61
N ASN A 139 12.07 -11.71 -8.98
CA ASN A 139 11.07 -12.02 -9.99
C ASN A 139 9.67 -11.76 -9.45
N LEU A 140 9.40 -12.21 -8.23
CA LEU A 140 8.14 -11.95 -7.56
C LEU A 140 7.94 -10.46 -7.34
N GLY A 141 8.97 -9.74 -6.86
CA GLY A 141 8.93 -8.29 -6.70
C GLY A 141 8.58 -7.57 -8.00
N GLN A 142 9.19 -7.95 -9.12
CA GLN A 142 8.90 -7.36 -10.43
C GLN A 142 7.47 -7.62 -10.90
N VAL A 143 6.97 -8.86 -10.74
CA VAL A 143 5.60 -9.22 -11.14
C VAL A 143 4.58 -8.47 -10.29
N LEU A 144 4.83 -8.33 -8.98
CA LEU A 144 3.97 -7.56 -8.06
C LEU A 144 3.92 -6.08 -8.44
N LEU A 145 5.05 -5.45 -8.78
CA LEU A 145 5.04 -4.06 -9.27
C LEU A 145 4.28 -3.90 -10.60
N GLN A 146 4.37 -4.89 -11.49
CA GLN A 146 3.59 -4.90 -12.73
C GLN A 146 2.08 -5.01 -12.48
N ARG A 147 1.65 -5.65 -11.38
CA ARG A 147 0.21 -5.75 -11.01
C ARG A 147 -0.42 -4.38 -10.77
N LEU A 148 0.35 -3.36 -10.38
CA LEU A 148 -0.17 -1.99 -10.22
C LEU A 148 -0.73 -1.39 -11.51
N CYS A 149 -0.43 -1.99 -12.66
CA CYS A 149 -0.92 -1.57 -13.96
C CYS A 149 -2.09 -2.43 -14.49
N ASP A 150 -2.61 -3.35 -13.66
CA ASP A 150 -3.85 -4.08 -13.98
C ASP A 150 -5.07 -3.14 -13.90
N SER A 151 -6.16 -3.51 -14.57
CA SER A 151 -7.41 -2.73 -14.55
C SER A 151 -8.38 -3.13 -13.44
N ASP A 152 -8.12 -4.25 -12.75
CA ASP A 152 -8.99 -4.82 -11.73
C ASP A 152 -8.75 -4.15 -10.37
N SER A 153 -9.72 -3.35 -9.90
CA SER A 153 -9.56 -2.58 -8.65
C SER A 153 -9.29 -3.43 -7.41
N PRO A 154 -9.93 -4.60 -7.20
CA PRO A 154 -9.60 -5.48 -6.09
C PRO A 154 -8.15 -5.98 -6.12
N THR A 155 -7.64 -6.40 -7.29
CA THR A 155 -6.23 -6.81 -7.45
C THR A 155 -5.27 -5.66 -7.13
N LEU A 156 -5.58 -4.45 -7.60
CA LEU A 156 -4.79 -3.26 -7.29
C LEU A 156 -4.77 -2.96 -5.79
N LEU A 157 -5.92 -3.09 -5.11
CA LEU A 157 -6.06 -2.85 -3.68
C LEU A 157 -5.16 -3.80 -2.87
N GLU A 158 -5.23 -5.10 -3.16
CA GLU A 158 -4.40 -6.09 -2.48
C GLU A 158 -2.91 -5.93 -2.80
N THR A 159 -2.58 -5.53 -4.03
CA THR A 159 -1.19 -5.21 -4.42
C THR A 159 -0.68 -4.03 -3.61
N SER A 160 -1.46 -2.95 -3.50
CA SER A 160 -1.10 -1.78 -2.68
C SER A 160 -0.99 -2.14 -1.19
N ARG A 161 -1.85 -3.01 -0.66
CA ARG A 161 -1.76 -3.48 0.73
C ARG A 161 -0.49 -4.30 0.99
N LEU A 162 -0.13 -5.20 0.08
CA LEU A 162 1.12 -5.96 0.17
C LEU A 162 2.34 -5.03 0.11
N LEU A 163 2.37 -4.08 -0.83
CA LEU A 163 3.46 -3.10 -0.93
C LEU A 163 3.59 -2.25 0.34
N LEU A 164 2.48 -1.76 0.88
CA LEU A 164 2.48 -1.00 2.13
C LEU A 164 3.01 -1.83 3.30
N THR A 165 2.62 -3.10 3.38
CA THR A 165 3.12 -4.05 4.40
C THR A 165 4.63 -4.18 4.31
N CYS A 166 5.17 -4.40 3.11
CA CYS A 166 6.61 -4.48 2.89
C CYS A 166 7.35 -3.15 3.17
N LEU A 167 6.82 -2.01 2.73
CA LEU A 167 7.41 -0.69 2.99
C LEU A 167 7.39 -0.30 4.48
N SER A 168 6.49 -0.90 5.25
CA SER A 168 6.38 -0.68 6.69
C SER A 168 7.37 -1.53 7.50
N GLN A 169 8.04 -2.51 6.88
CA GLN A 169 9.03 -3.37 7.54
C GLN A 169 10.44 -2.79 7.36
N PRO A 170 11.11 -2.32 8.43
CA PRO A 170 12.39 -1.61 8.33
C PRO A 170 13.50 -2.40 7.64
N GLU A 171 13.50 -3.73 7.76
CA GLU A 171 14.54 -4.59 7.19
C GLU A 171 14.49 -4.70 5.67
N VAL A 172 13.32 -4.46 5.06
CA VAL A 172 13.09 -4.65 3.62
C VAL A 172 12.55 -3.41 2.90
N ALA A 173 12.14 -2.37 3.64
CA ALA A 173 11.59 -1.14 3.06
C ALA A 173 12.47 -0.55 1.95
N ASN A 174 13.78 -0.44 2.20
CA ASN A 174 14.74 0.07 1.21
C ASN A 174 14.78 -0.79 -0.06
N VAL A 175 14.62 -2.12 0.05
CA VAL A 175 14.61 -3.00 -1.12
C VAL A 175 13.43 -2.66 -2.04
N TRP A 176 12.27 -2.35 -1.48
CA TRP A 176 11.08 -1.97 -2.25
C TRP A 176 11.17 -0.56 -2.80
N VAL A 177 11.75 0.39 -2.05
CA VAL A 177 12.04 1.75 -2.55
C VAL A 177 12.96 1.68 -3.78
N GLU A 178 14.05 0.92 -3.72
CA GLU A 178 14.97 0.73 -4.85
C GLU A 178 14.24 0.12 -6.06
N ARG A 179 13.46 -0.95 -5.85
CA ARG A 179 12.71 -1.58 -6.96
C ARG A 179 11.71 -0.63 -7.60
N ILE A 180 11.03 0.21 -6.83
CA ILE A 180 10.10 1.21 -7.36
C ILE A 180 10.85 2.27 -8.15
N ARG A 181 12.04 2.70 -7.68
CA ARG A 181 12.90 3.63 -8.42
C ARG A 181 13.36 3.05 -9.76
N GLU A 182 13.66 1.75 -9.80
CA GLU A 182 14.07 1.04 -11.01
C GLU A 182 12.91 0.74 -11.98
N ASN A 183 11.66 0.97 -11.57
CA ASN A 183 10.45 0.71 -12.36
C ASN A 183 9.62 1.98 -12.60
N PRO A 184 9.98 2.82 -13.59
CA PRO A 184 9.30 4.09 -13.85
C PRO A 184 7.80 3.98 -14.14
N SER A 185 7.32 2.83 -14.62
CA SER A 185 5.89 2.59 -14.86
C SER A 185 5.04 2.67 -13.59
N VAL A 186 5.63 2.44 -12.41
CA VAL A 186 4.93 2.55 -11.12
C VAL A 186 4.39 3.96 -10.93
N TYR A 187 5.15 4.99 -11.30
CA TYR A 187 4.70 6.38 -11.24
C TYR A 187 3.43 6.61 -12.07
N ASP A 188 3.46 6.19 -13.34
CA ASP A 188 2.34 6.36 -14.27
C ASP A 188 1.09 5.59 -13.75
N CYS A 189 1.26 4.35 -13.27
CA CYS A 189 0.17 3.52 -12.77
C CYS A 189 -0.44 4.07 -11.45
N VAL A 190 0.40 4.52 -10.51
CA VAL A 190 -0.07 5.14 -9.25
C VAL A 190 -0.80 6.46 -9.52
N CYS A 191 -0.27 7.31 -10.41
CA CYS A 191 -0.93 8.56 -10.79
C CYS A 191 -2.25 8.32 -11.51
N PHE A 192 -2.30 7.32 -12.40
CA PHE A 192 -3.54 6.89 -13.05
C PHE A 192 -4.59 6.50 -12.02
N ILE A 193 -4.25 5.61 -11.07
CA ILE A 193 -5.19 5.15 -10.03
C ILE A 193 -5.74 6.33 -9.23
N MET A 194 -4.88 7.24 -8.75
CA MET A 194 -5.30 8.43 -8.00
C MET A 194 -6.21 9.36 -8.80
N SER A 195 -6.01 9.43 -10.12
CA SER A 195 -6.78 10.33 -11.00
C SER A 195 -8.08 9.74 -11.52
N SER A 196 -8.20 8.41 -11.62
CA SER A 196 -9.31 7.76 -12.35
C SER A 196 -10.12 6.76 -11.54
N SER A 197 -9.61 6.26 -10.42
CA SER A 197 -10.35 5.28 -9.60
C SER A 197 -11.51 5.96 -8.88
N THR A 198 -12.68 5.33 -8.90
CA THR A 198 -13.83 5.70 -8.06
C THR A 198 -13.94 4.81 -6.81
N ASN A 199 -13.04 3.85 -6.64
CA ASN A 199 -12.97 3.01 -5.45
C ASN A 199 -12.20 3.76 -4.35
N VAL A 200 -12.93 4.24 -3.35
CA VAL A 200 -12.38 5.01 -2.22
C VAL A 200 -11.36 4.21 -1.41
N GLU A 201 -11.60 2.93 -1.16
CA GLU A 201 -10.65 2.09 -0.41
C GLU A 201 -9.32 1.93 -1.14
N LEU A 202 -9.37 1.75 -2.46
CA LEU A 202 -8.18 1.72 -3.31
C LEU A 202 -7.44 3.07 -3.29
N LEU A 203 -8.17 4.19 -3.39
CA LEU A 203 -7.56 5.51 -3.29
C LEU A 203 -6.86 5.69 -1.94
N VAL A 204 -7.49 5.31 -0.83
CA VAL A 204 -6.83 5.40 0.49
C VAL A 204 -5.57 4.55 0.53
N LYS A 205 -5.65 3.29 0.07
CA LYS A 205 -4.52 2.36 0.14
C LYS A 205 -3.33 2.80 -0.74
N VAL A 206 -3.60 3.30 -1.95
CA VAL A 206 -2.56 3.87 -2.82
C VAL A 206 -1.98 5.14 -2.21
N GLY A 207 -2.82 5.99 -1.61
CA GLY A 207 -2.38 7.15 -0.85
C GLY A 207 -1.39 6.77 0.25
N GLU A 208 -1.70 5.75 1.06
CA GLU A 208 -0.81 5.29 2.14
C GLU A 208 0.54 4.78 1.60
N VAL A 209 0.54 4.11 0.44
CA VAL A 209 1.79 3.70 -0.24
C VAL A 209 2.61 4.92 -0.65
N VAL A 210 1.99 5.93 -1.28
CA VAL A 210 2.68 7.16 -1.71
C VAL A 210 3.21 7.95 -0.51
N ASP A 211 2.39 8.12 0.52
CA ASP A 211 2.76 8.76 1.78
C ASP A 211 3.98 8.09 2.39
N LYS A 212 3.94 6.75 2.49
CA LYS A 212 5.06 5.99 3.04
C LYS A 212 6.32 6.09 2.20
N LEU A 213 6.20 6.08 0.87
CA LEU A 213 7.35 6.23 -0.04
C LEU A 213 8.01 7.60 0.12
N PHE A 214 7.22 8.67 0.19
CA PHE A 214 7.74 10.03 0.31
C PHE A 214 8.35 10.30 1.69
N ASP A 215 7.82 9.67 2.75
CA ASP A 215 8.40 9.69 4.10
C ASP A 215 9.75 8.93 4.15
N LEU A 216 9.87 7.82 3.40
CA LEU A 216 11.09 7.00 3.37
C LEU A 216 12.20 7.57 2.48
N ASP A 217 11.87 8.19 1.34
CA ASP A 217 12.84 8.53 0.31
C ASP A 217 12.55 9.87 -0.41
N GLU A 218 13.23 10.94 0.04
CA GLU A 218 13.13 12.29 -0.53
C GLU A 218 13.55 12.33 -2.02
N GLU A 219 14.53 11.51 -2.43
CA GLU A 219 15.02 11.48 -3.81
C GLU A 219 13.96 10.93 -4.78
N LEU A 220 13.25 9.86 -4.39
CA LEU A 220 12.12 9.31 -5.12
C LEU A 220 11.00 10.35 -5.23
N MET A 221 10.66 11.03 -4.14
CA MET A 221 9.69 12.13 -4.15
C MET A 221 10.08 13.22 -5.16
N LEU A 222 11.34 13.68 -5.14
CA LEU A 222 11.85 14.68 -6.08
C LEU A 222 11.79 14.19 -7.53
N ASN A 223 12.09 12.92 -7.78
CA ASN A 223 11.99 12.33 -9.12
C ASN A 223 10.53 12.27 -9.60
N TRP A 224 9.59 11.94 -8.73
CA TRP A 224 8.16 11.93 -9.05
C TRP A 224 7.62 13.32 -9.34
N ILE A 225 8.08 14.34 -8.60
CA ILE A 225 7.77 15.75 -8.90
C ILE A 225 8.31 16.14 -10.29
N LYS A 226 9.55 15.75 -10.60
CA LYS A 226 10.24 16.12 -11.86
C LYS A 226 9.69 15.37 -13.09
N ASN A 227 9.28 14.11 -12.95
CA ASN A 227 8.77 13.30 -14.06
C ASN A 227 7.57 13.96 -14.76
N GLY A 228 6.66 14.58 -14.01
CA GLY A 228 5.54 15.36 -14.58
C GLY A 228 5.92 16.68 -15.25
N THR A 229 7.19 17.09 -15.22
CA THR A 229 7.67 18.35 -15.85
C THR A 229 8.43 18.12 -17.17
N CYS A 230 8.95 16.91 -17.41
CA CYS A 230 9.84 16.63 -18.53
C CYS A 230 9.15 16.03 -19.79
N ARG A 231 7.93 15.49 -19.69
CA ARG A 231 7.26 14.82 -20.83
C ARG A 231 6.59 15.77 -21.84
N SER A 232 6.49 17.07 -21.54
CA SER A 232 5.74 18.06 -22.34
C SER A 232 6.39 18.52 -23.67
N VAL A 233 7.54 17.98 -24.11
CA VAL A 233 8.22 18.48 -25.34
C VAL A 233 8.67 17.34 -26.26
N GLY A 234 7.72 16.75 -26.98
CA GLY A 234 7.98 15.92 -28.16
C GLY A 234 6.82 16.03 -29.14
N PRO A 235 7.06 16.27 -30.45
CA PRO A 235 5.98 16.19 -31.42
C PRO A 235 5.55 14.74 -31.58
N SER A 236 4.31 14.43 -31.21
CA SER A 236 3.65 13.14 -31.44
C SER A 236 3.57 12.89 -32.95
N VAL A 237 4.39 11.97 -33.45
CA VAL A 237 4.22 11.36 -34.75
C VAL A 237 4.10 9.85 -34.50
N ASP A 238 2.96 9.32 -34.96
CA ASP A 238 2.69 7.93 -35.34
C ASP A 238 1.80 7.10 -34.39
N ASP A 239 0.92 6.33 -35.03
CA ASP A 239 -0.20 5.55 -34.51
C ASP A 239 0.21 4.51 -33.45
N SER A 240 0.29 4.92 -32.17
CA SER A 240 0.51 4.05 -31.01
C SER A 240 -0.69 4.09 -30.04
N PRO A 241 -0.98 2.99 -29.32
CA PRO A 241 -2.19 2.86 -28.51
C PRO A 241 -2.18 3.88 -27.36
N GLU A 242 -3.27 4.65 -27.25
CA GLU A 242 -3.62 5.60 -26.19
C GLU A 242 -2.43 6.04 -25.33
N GLU A 243 -1.72 7.09 -25.77
CA GLU A 243 -0.70 7.75 -24.93
C GLU A 243 -1.35 8.12 -23.58
N LEU A 244 -0.86 7.50 -22.50
CA LEU A 244 -1.30 7.81 -21.14
C LEU A 244 -1.18 9.32 -20.89
N PRO A 245 -2.12 9.93 -20.14
CA PRO A 245 -2.06 11.34 -19.81
C PRO A 245 -0.69 11.74 -19.23
N ASP A 246 -0.23 12.95 -19.51
CA ASP A 246 0.96 13.52 -18.86
C ASP A 246 0.61 13.81 -17.39
N PHE A 247 0.78 12.79 -16.55
CA PHE A 247 0.44 12.87 -15.13
C PHE A 247 1.42 13.77 -14.39
N LYS A 248 0.85 14.70 -13.62
CA LYS A 248 1.58 15.47 -12.62
C LYS A 248 1.10 15.03 -11.24
N ILE A 249 2.04 14.76 -10.35
CA ILE A 249 1.74 14.20 -9.04
C ILE A 249 0.76 15.06 -8.21
N VAL A 250 0.91 16.39 -8.22
CA VAL A 250 0.04 17.29 -7.45
C VAL A 250 -1.43 17.23 -7.90
N PRO A 251 -1.78 17.40 -9.20
CA PRO A 251 -3.15 17.18 -9.67
C PRO A 251 -3.73 15.80 -9.31
N CYS A 252 -2.93 14.73 -9.39
CA CYS A 252 -3.39 13.39 -9.04
C CYS A 252 -3.75 13.30 -7.55
N ILE A 253 -2.89 13.83 -6.67
CA ILE A 253 -3.12 13.92 -5.22
C ILE A 253 -4.39 14.73 -4.93
N LEU A 254 -4.56 15.89 -5.56
CA LEU A 254 -5.73 16.74 -5.35
C LEU A 254 -7.03 16.05 -5.79
N GLU A 255 -7.00 15.32 -6.91
CA GLU A 255 -8.18 14.62 -7.40
C GLU A 255 -8.56 13.46 -6.47
N ALA A 256 -7.61 12.64 -6.05
CA ALA A 256 -7.85 11.59 -5.07
C ALA A 256 -8.37 12.16 -3.74
N ALA A 257 -7.78 13.26 -3.24
CA ALA A 257 -8.25 13.93 -2.02
C ALA A 257 -9.70 14.41 -2.14
N LYS A 258 -10.10 14.98 -3.29
CA LYS A 258 -11.49 15.41 -3.53
C LYS A 258 -12.48 14.24 -3.55
N GLN A 259 -12.06 13.07 -4.02
CA GLN A 259 -12.89 11.87 -4.06
C GLN A 259 -13.02 11.23 -2.66
N VAL A 260 -11.93 11.20 -1.89
CA VAL A 260 -11.89 10.57 -0.56
C VAL A 260 -12.56 11.42 0.52
N ARG A 261 -12.54 12.77 0.40
CA ARG A 261 -12.96 13.70 1.46
C ARG A 261 -14.34 13.44 2.08
N SER A 262 -15.33 12.99 1.30
CA SER A 262 -16.71 12.81 1.79
C SER A 262 -16.93 11.45 2.45
N ASP A 263 -16.21 10.44 1.98
CA ASP A 263 -16.53 9.04 2.25
C ASP A 263 -15.54 8.43 3.26
N ASN A 264 -14.32 8.99 3.38
CA ASN A 264 -13.30 8.50 4.30
C ASN A 264 -12.39 9.64 4.84
N PRO A 265 -12.69 10.22 6.01
CA PRO A 265 -11.90 11.33 6.57
C PRO A 265 -10.50 10.91 7.03
N GLU A 266 -10.29 9.64 7.41
CA GLU A 266 -8.96 9.12 7.74
C GLU A 266 -8.08 9.06 6.50
N GLY A 267 -8.66 8.64 5.37
CA GLY A 267 -8.00 8.68 4.06
C GLY A 267 -7.64 10.09 3.61
N LEU A 268 -8.43 11.11 3.98
CA LEU A 268 -8.10 12.50 3.70
C LEU A 268 -6.81 12.94 4.43
N ASP A 269 -6.59 12.48 5.67
CA ASP A 269 -5.38 12.79 6.45
C ASP A 269 -4.12 12.37 5.69
N VAL A 270 -4.15 11.19 5.08
CA VAL A 270 -3.07 10.66 4.24
C VAL A 270 -2.72 11.63 3.12
N TYR A 271 -3.71 12.07 2.33
CA TYR A 271 -3.44 13.00 1.23
C TYR A 271 -2.99 14.39 1.68
N MET A 272 -3.47 14.86 2.83
CA MET A 272 -2.99 16.12 3.40
C MET A 272 -1.55 16.00 3.89
N HIS A 273 -1.17 14.84 4.44
CA HIS A 273 0.21 14.56 4.84
C HIS A 273 1.13 14.46 3.63
N ILE A 274 0.72 13.83 2.53
CA ILE A 274 1.49 13.84 1.27
C ILE A 274 1.74 15.27 0.79
N LEU A 275 0.70 16.13 0.76
CA LEU A 275 0.87 17.55 0.40
C LEU A 275 1.83 18.27 1.34
N GLN A 276 1.79 17.96 2.65
CA GLN A 276 2.72 18.51 3.62
C GLN A 276 4.15 18.03 3.36
N LEU A 277 4.39 16.76 3.05
CA LEU A 277 5.71 16.23 2.68
C LEU A 277 6.26 16.96 1.46
N LEU A 278 5.44 17.19 0.43
CA LEU A 278 5.84 18.00 -0.73
C LEU A 278 6.26 19.43 -0.35
N THR A 279 5.75 19.99 0.75
CA THR A 279 6.15 21.33 1.21
C THR A 279 7.52 21.38 1.87
N THR A 280 8.14 20.24 2.14
CA THR A 280 9.46 20.15 2.79
C THR A 280 10.63 20.40 1.82
N VAL A 281 10.37 20.37 0.50
CA VAL A 281 11.35 20.60 -0.56
C VAL A 281 10.91 21.74 -1.49
N ASP A 282 11.87 22.50 -2.01
CA ASP A 282 11.60 23.68 -2.84
C ASP A 282 10.85 23.29 -4.13
N GLU A 283 11.27 22.23 -4.82
CA GLU A 283 10.60 21.74 -6.03
C GLU A 283 9.15 21.30 -5.79
N GLY A 284 8.83 20.81 -4.58
CA GLY A 284 7.48 20.39 -4.23
C GLY A 284 6.56 21.59 -4.00
N ILE A 285 7.06 22.64 -3.32
CA ILE A 285 6.35 23.92 -3.23
C ILE A 285 6.15 24.54 -4.61
N GLU A 286 7.18 24.53 -5.46
CA GLU A 286 7.06 25.01 -6.84
C GLU A 286 6.02 24.21 -7.62
N ALA A 287 5.99 22.88 -7.49
CA ALA A 287 4.99 22.04 -8.14
C ALA A 287 3.55 22.36 -7.68
N ILE A 288 3.36 22.69 -6.41
CA ILE A 288 2.06 23.10 -5.85
C ILE A 288 1.65 24.49 -6.38
N VAL A 289 2.55 25.47 -6.34
CA VAL A 289 2.24 26.86 -6.68
C VAL A 289 2.23 27.12 -8.19
N GLN A 290 3.06 26.43 -8.96
CA GLN A 290 3.17 26.57 -10.43
C GLN A 290 2.30 25.58 -11.20
N ALA A 291 1.41 24.83 -10.53
CA ALA A 291 0.34 24.10 -11.20
C ALA A 291 -0.43 25.01 -12.18
N PRO A 292 -1.09 24.49 -13.23
CA PRO A 292 -1.68 25.30 -14.31
C PRO A 292 -2.55 26.47 -13.84
N ASP A 293 -3.24 26.33 -12.71
CA ASP A 293 -4.09 27.36 -12.10
C ASP A 293 -3.40 28.19 -11.00
N GLY A 294 -2.07 28.20 -10.94
CA GLY A 294 -1.29 29.01 -10.00
C GLY A 294 -1.48 28.62 -8.53
N GLY A 295 -1.62 27.32 -8.25
CA GLY A 295 -1.92 26.80 -6.91
C GLY A 295 -3.34 27.12 -6.40
N LYS A 296 -4.20 27.69 -7.24
CA LYS A 296 -5.58 28.05 -6.87
C LYS A 296 -6.42 26.83 -6.51
N GLU A 297 -6.24 25.70 -7.21
CA GLU A 297 -6.98 24.47 -6.91
C GLU A 297 -6.64 23.92 -5.53
N THR A 298 -5.34 23.78 -5.23
CA THR A 298 -4.86 23.39 -3.89
C THR A 298 -5.41 24.34 -2.84
N TRP A 299 -5.28 25.65 -3.07
CA TRP A 299 -5.79 26.65 -2.13
C TRP A 299 -7.30 26.52 -1.89
N SER A 300 -8.08 26.35 -2.96
CA SER A 300 -9.54 26.21 -2.87
C SER A 300 -9.91 24.98 -2.06
N LEU A 301 -9.30 23.83 -2.34
CA LEU A 301 -9.55 22.59 -1.61
C LEU A 301 -9.24 22.76 -0.12
N LEU A 302 -8.03 23.23 0.21
CA LEU A 302 -7.61 23.40 1.60
C LEU A 302 -8.44 24.44 2.35
N TYR A 303 -8.80 25.54 1.68
CA TYR A 303 -9.68 26.56 2.25
C TYR A 303 -11.07 26.00 2.54
N ASP A 304 -11.66 25.26 1.60
CA ASP A 304 -12.98 24.67 1.75
C ASP A 304 -12.99 23.63 2.87
N LEU A 305 -11.98 22.76 2.96
CA LEU A 305 -11.85 21.78 4.05
C LEU A 305 -11.85 22.45 5.43
N VAL A 306 -11.03 23.49 5.63
CA VAL A 306 -10.95 24.15 6.95
C VAL A 306 -12.21 24.96 7.26
N CYS A 307 -12.75 25.69 6.28
CA CYS A 307 -13.86 26.62 6.52
C CYS A 307 -15.22 25.93 6.57
N HIS A 308 -15.39 24.82 5.84
CA HIS A 308 -16.68 24.20 5.60
C HIS A 308 -16.80 22.78 6.15
N GLU A 309 -15.70 22.10 6.47
CA GLU A 309 -15.74 20.68 6.86
C GLU A 309 -15.13 20.40 8.25
N LEU A 310 -13.94 20.91 8.57
CA LEU A 310 -13.17 20.48 9.76
C LEU A 310 -13.28 21.40 10.99
N CYS A 311 -13.69 22.66 10.85
CA CYS A 311 -13.69 23.60 11.99
C CYS A 311 -14.94 24.47 11.99
N GLN A 312 -16.10 23.88 12.28
CA GLN A 312 -17.33 24.64 12.39
C GLN A 312 -17.39 25.42 13.72
N PRO A 313 -17.98 26.63 13.72
CA PRO A 313 -18.02 27.50 14.90
C PRO A 313 -18.66 26.86 16.14
N ASP A 314 -19.54 25.88 15.93
CA ASP A 314 -20.31 25.20 16.97
C ASP A 314 -19.74 23.81 17.34
N ASP A 315 -18.60 23.41 16.76
CA ASP A 315 -18.01 22.10 17.01
C ASP A 315 -17.47 22.00 18.46
N PRO A 316 -17.79 20.91 19.18
CA PRO A 316 -17.17 20.61 20.47
C PRO A 316 -15.63 20.51 20.34
N PRO A 317 -14.87 20.93 21.37
CA PRO A 317 -13.41 20.87 21.34
C PRO A 317 -12.81 19.49 21.05
N ILE A 318 -13.53 18.41 21.40
CA ILE A 318 -13.09 17.03 21.12
C ILE A 318 -13.06 16.72 19.62
N ILE A 319 -14.00 17.26 18.82
CA ILE A 319 -14.04 17.04 17.37
C ILE A 319 -12.82 17.69 16.72
N VAL A 320 -12.51 18.93 17.11
CA VAL A 320 -11.31 19.64 16.65
C VAL A 320 -10.03 18.90 17.06
N GLN A 321 -10.02 18.27 18.24
CA GLN A 321 -8.89 17.48 18.72
C GLN A 321 -8.70 16.18 17.94
N GLU A 322 -9.78 15.51 17.54
CA GLU A 322 -9.73 14.32 16.68
C GLU A 322 -9.18 14.65 15.29
N GLN A 323 -9.48 15.85 14.77
CA GLN A 323 -9.02 16.32 13.45
C GLN A 323 -7.68 17.07 13.49
N LYS A 324 -6.95 17.01 14.60
CA LYS A 324 -5.74 17.83 14.79
C LYS A 324 -4.63 17.52 13.77
N THR A 325 -4.49 16.27 13.32
CA THR A 325 -3.42 15.85 12.40
C THR A 325 -3.67 16.43 11.02
N VAL A 326 -4.86 16.19 10.48
CA VAL A 326 -5.28 16.72 9.18
C VAL A 326 -5.26 18.25 9.17
N LEU A 327 -5.71 18.91 10.24
CA LEU A 327 -5.64 20.37 10.36
C LEU A 327 -4.19 20.87 10.39
N ALA A 328 -3.28 20.19 11.10
CA ALA A 328 -1.88 20.57 11.14
C ALA A 328 -1.24 20.47 9.75
N SER A 329 -1.49 19.39 9.02
CA SER A 329 -1.02 19.18 7.65
C SER A 329 -1.53 20.28 6.73
N ILE A 330 -2.85 20.55 6.74
CA ILE A 330 -3.47 21.61 5.91
C ILE A 330 -2.85 22.98 6.20
N LEU A 331 -2.72 23.35 7.48
CA LEU A 331 -2.17 24.64 7.87
C LEU A 331 -0.69 24.77 7.51
N SER A 332 0.08 23.68 7.59
CA SER A 332 1.47 23.64 7.13
C SER A 332 1.56 23.96 5.64
N VAL A 333 0.73 23.30 4.81
CA VAL A 333 0.70 23.52 3.36
C VAL A 333 0.29 24.96 3.04
N LEU A 334 -0.80 25.47 3.63
CA LEU A 334 -1.27 26.84 3.42
C LEU A 334 -0.21 27.89 3.82
N SER A 335 0.50 27.64 4.93
CA SER A 335 1.57 28.52 5.39
C SER A 335 2.73 28.55 4.39
N ALA A 336 3.15 27.38 3.89
CA ALA A 336 4.24 27.29 2.93
C ALA A 336 3.88 27.93 1.57
N MET A 337 2.66 27.69 1.07
CA MET A 337 2.15 28.37 -0.12
C MET A 337 2.15 29.90 0.03
N PHE A 338 1.72 30.42 1.18
CA PHE A 338 1.71 31.86 1.44
C PHE A 338 3.13 32.45 1.51
N ALA A 339 4.08 31.73 2.12
CA ALA A 339 5.48 32.14 2.17
C ALA A 339 6.08 32.23 0.76
N SER A 340 5.86 31.21 -0.07
CA SER A 340 6.30 31.18 -1.48
C SER A 340 5.68 32.30 -2.32
N GLN A 341 4.38 32.54 -2.20
CA GLN A 341 3.72 33.67 -2.88
C GLN A 341 4.24 35.01 -2.38
N THR A 342 4.58 35.15 -1.09
CA THR A 342 5.13 36.38 -0.55
C THR A 342 6.53 36.67 -1.10
N GLU A 343 7.36 35.66 -1.34
CA GLU A 343 8.65 35.81 -2.02
C GLU A 343 8.49 36.22 -3.49
N GLN A 344 7.51 35.65 -4.20
CA GLN A 344 7.15 36.04 -5.56
C GLN A 344 6.50 37.44 -5.66
N GLU A 345 5.69 37.84 -4.67
CA GLU A 345 5.08 39.19 -4.62
C GLU A 345 6.02 40.27 -4.06
N TYR A 346 7.09 39.93 -3.34
CA TYR A 346 8.13 40.91 -3.00
C TYR A 346 8.88 41.42 -4.25
N THR A 347 8.81 40.71 -5.38
CA THR A 347 9.23 41.20 -6.70
C THR A 347 8.11 41.91 -7.49
N LYS A 348 6.83 41.83 -7.08
CA LYS A 348 5.68 42.54 -7.67
C LYS A 348 4.70 43.02 -6.60
N MET A 349 4.90 44.24 -6.12
CA MET A 349 4.22 44.88 -4.99
C MET A 349 2.68 44.69 -4.87
N ARG A 350 2.28 44.03 -3.76
CA ARG A 350 1.27 44.40 -2.72
C ARG A 350 -0.15 44.81 -3.18
N LYS A 351 -1.16 43.92 -3.01
CA LYS A 351 -2.57 44.34 -2.75
C LYS A 351 -3.63 43.32 -2.24
N SER A 352 -3.30 42.18 -1.62
CA SER A 352 -4.31 41.24 -1.09
C SER A 352 -4.15 40.81 0.38
N LYS A 353 -3.27 41.47 1.16
CA LYS A 353 -2.83 41.01 2.50
C LYS A 353 -3.81 41.16 3.69
N LEU A 354 -5.12 41.34 3.51
CA LEU A 354 -6.00 41.76 4.63
C LEU A 354 -7.07 40.77 5.13
N CYS A 355 -7.31 39.63 4.47
CA CYS A 355 -8.30 38.65 4.97
C CYS A 355 -7.73 37.53 5.85
N PHE A 356 -6.40 37.39 5.96
CA PHE A 356 -5.78 36.19 6.53
C PHE A 356 -5.46 36.25 8.03
N VAL A 357 -5.12 37.44 8.54
CA VAL A 357 -4.78 37.64 9.96
C VAL A 357 -5.92 37.24 10.91
N PRO A 358 -7.21 37.53 10.63
CA PRO A 358 -8.32 37.10 11.48
C PRO A 358 -8.56 35.58 11.46
N PHE A 359 -8.25 34.91 10.34
CA PHE A 359 -8.42 33.46 10.16
C PHE A 359 -7.32 32.68 10.88
N PHE A 360 -6.05 33.06 10.68
CA PHE A 360 -4.92 32.51 11.43
C PHE A 360 -5.11 32.74 12.93
N LEU A 361 -5.58 33.92 13.34
CA LEU A 361 -5.90 34.18 14.74
C LEU A 361 -7.05 33.32 15.24
N LYS A 362 -8.10 33.05 14.46
CA LYS A 362 -9.23 32.17 14.85
C LYS A 362 -8.81 30.70 14.97
N VAL A 363 -8.03 30.19 14.02
CA VAL A 363 -7.53 28.81 14.04
C VAL A 363 -6.54 28.65 15.19
N ILE A 364 -5.61 29.60 15.38
CA ILE A 364 -4.74 29.65 16.57
C ILE A 364 -5.59 29.79 17.83
N PHE A 365 -6.65 30.61 17.88
CA PHE A 365 -7.50 30.73 19.08
C PHE A 365 -8.31 29.46 19.37
N ALA A 366 -8.75 28.73 18.34
CA ALA A 366 -9.46 27.46 18.48
C ALA A 366 -8.50 26.36 18.98
N ILE A 367 -7.28 26.31 18.44
CA ILE A 367 -6.22 25.38 18.85
C ILE A 367 -5.66 25.74 20.24
N VAL A 368 -5.44 27.02 20.53
CA VAL A 368 -4.87 27.54 21.80
C VAL A 368 -5.93 27.63 22.91
N GLY A 369 -7.21 27.80 22.56
CA GLY A 369 -8.34 27.85 23.48
C GLY A 369 -8.65 26.51 24.18
N GLY A 370 -8.04 25.42 23.72
CA GLY A 370 -8.12 24.08 24.28
C GLY A 370 -6.75 23.52 24.69
N LYS A 371 -6.03 24.19 25.61
CA LYS A 371 -4.87 23.64 26.36
C LYS A 371 -3.90 22.73 25.58
N VAL A 372 -3.09 23.30 24.69
CA VAL A 372 -1.81 22.70 24.28
C VAL A 372 -0.74 23.80 24.25
N VAL A 373 -0.24 24.17 25.44
CA VAL A 373 0.88 25.11 25.59
C VAL A 373 2.24 24.39 25.43
N ASP A 374 2.27 23.06 25.40
CA ASP A 374 3.54 22.33 25.48
C ASP A 374 4.16 21.89 24.14
N LEU A 375 3.46 21.98 22.99
CA LEU A 375 4.01 21.46 21.73
C LEU A 375 4.84 22.48 20.91
N LEU A 376 4.66 23.79 21.15
CA LEU A 376 5.40 24.85 20.42
C LEU A 376 6.63 25.39 21.18
N LEU A 377 6.85 24.97 22.43
CA LEU A 377 7.99 25.41 23.23
C LEU A 377 9.16 24.41 23.27
N VAL A 378 8.99 23.17 22.80
CA VAL A 378 10.06 22.16 22.87
C VAL A 378 11.06 22.26 21.71
N THR A 379 10.73 22.89 20.59
CA THR A 379 11.68 23.04 19.46
C THR A 379 12.52 24.31 19.50
N ARG A 380 12.38 25.16 20.53
CA ARG A 380 13.10 26.43 20.62
C ARG A 380 14.15 26.55 21.72
N ASP A 381 14.38 25.48 22.50
CA ASP A 381 15.36 25.49 23.61
C ASP A 381 16.57 24.55 23.43
N GLN A 382 16.89 24.17 22.18
CA GLN A 382 18.16 23.47 21.86
C GLN A 382 19.11 24.21 20.90
N LYS A 383 18.91 25.51 20.67
CA LYS A 383 19.95 26.38 20.08
C LYS A 383 20.08 27.65 20.90
N GLY A 384 20.71 27.51 22.07
CA GLY A 384 20.80 28.62 23.02
C GLY A 384 21.64 28.40 24.28
N GLN A 385 22.63 27.49 24.27
CA GLN A 385 23.85 27.60 25.09
C GLN A 385 24.94 26.68 24.56
#